data_AF-A0A7R9MW27-F1
#
_entry.id   AF-A0A7R9MW27-F1
#
_cell.length_a   1.000
_cell.length_b   1.000
_cell.length_c   1.000
_cell.angle_alpha   90.00
_cell.angle_beta   90.00
_cell.angle_gamma   90.00
#
_symmetry.space_group_name_H-M   'P 1'
#
loop_
_entity.id
_entity.type
_entity.pdbx_description
1 polymer ?
#
loop_
_entity_poly.entity_id
_entity_poly.type
_entity_poly.pdbx_seq_one_letter_code
_entity_poly.pdbx_strand_id
1 'polypeptide(L)'
;MDSVSMGMGGMGRRVGAVVAQQEYLLQGSILDDSCEQLLHKLRGFCDNCDSSPETFQDHEMVFTIRAPNGSNTSLRVRKSMDVLQNPYHLRYLGQQELGDKNRATIVRNCIDCSTSSDCVSFLQEMGF
;
A
#
# COMPACT_ATOMS: atom_id res chain seq x y z
N MET A 1 38.12 24.84 -19.53
CA MET A 1 37.53 23.50 -19.55
C MET A 1 37.65 22.92 -18.16
N ASP A 2 36.55 23.14 -17.42
CA ASP A 2 35.99 22.37 -16.30
C ASP A 2 36.82 22.10 -15.04
N SER A 3 36.74 23.06 -14.11
CA SER A 3 36.86 22.81 -12.67
C SER A 3 35.53 22.24 -12.14
N VAL A 4 35.54 20.98 -11.71
CA VAL A 4 34.40 20.35 -11.03
C VAL A 4 34.33 20.89 -9.60
N SER A 5 33.37 21.78 -9.35
CA SER A 5 33.01 22.22 -8.00
C SER A 5 32.08 21.20 -7.36
N MET A 6 32.58 20.45 -6.37
CA MET A 6 31.76 19.65 -5.47
C MET A 6 31.00 20.58 -4.52
N GLY A 7 29.80 20.98 -4.94
CA GLY A 7 28.83 21.64 -4.06
C GLY A 7 28.25 20.63 -3.08
N MET A 8 28.65 20.73 -1.80
CA MET A 8 27.96 20.14 -0.66
C MET A 8 26.54 20.73 -0.58
N GLY A 9 25.59 20.11 -1.29
CA GLY A 9 24.17 20.42 -1.19
C GLY A 9 23.60 19.73 0.04
N GLY A 10 23.32 20.51 1.09
CA GLY A 10 22.70 20.04 2.32
C GLY A 10 21.47 19.19 2.04
N MET A 11 21.43 18.01 2.65
CA MET A 11 20.31 17.07 2.63
C MET A 11 19.14 17.66 3.45
N GLY A 12 18.52 18.72 2.92
CA GLY A 12 17.21 19.16 3.38
C GLY A 12 16.25 18.01 3.16
N ARG A 13 15.74 17.42 4.24
CA ARG A 13 14.63 16.46 4.22
C ARG A 13 13.51 17.05 3.37
N ARG A 14 13.41 16.60 2.12
CA ARG A 14 12.20 16.82 1.33
C ARG A 14 11.11 16.07 2.09
N VAL A 15 10.14 16.81 2.63
CA VAL A 15 8.85 16.22 3.00
C VAL A 15 8.39 15.48 1.75
N GLY A 16 8.31 14.16 1.84
CA GLY A 16 8.18 13.27 0.69
C GLY A 16 7.06 13.75 -0.24
N ALA A 17 7.37 13.90 -1.52
CA ALA A 17 6.37 14.21 -2.51
C ALA A 17 5.30 13.11 -2.46
N VAL A 18 4.04 13.50 -2.25
CA VAL A 18 2.91 12.57 -2.34
C VAL A 18 2.79 12.19 -3.81
N VAL A 19 3.36 11.06 -4.18
CA VAL A 19 3.20 10.50 -5.53
C VAL A 19 1.83 9.85 -5.55
N ALA A 20 0.89 10.41 -6.30
CA ALA A 20 -0.32 9.68 -6.65
C ALA A 20 0.11 8.47 -7.48
N GLN A 21 0.00 7.28 -6.90
CA GLN A 21 0.37 6.04 -7.56
C GLN A 21 -0.89 5.39 -8.13
N GLN A 22 -0.73 4.72 -9.26
CA GLN A 22 -1.79 3.94 -9.89
C GLN A 22 -1.53 2.48 -9.56
N GLU A 23 -2.51 1.81 -8.97
CA GLU A 23 -2.42 0.39 -8.60
C GLU A 23 -3.10 -0.45 -9.68
N TYR A 24 -2.40 -1.48 -10.16
CA TYR A 24 -2.88 -2.46 -11.13
C TYR A 24 -3.05 -3.80 -10.42
N LEU A 25 -4.26 -4.36 -10.41
CA LEU A 25 -4.59 -5.55 -9.62
C LEU A 25 -5.18 -6.67 -10.46
N LEU A 26 -4.58 -7.86 -10.31
CA LEU A 26 -5.17 -9.12 -10.72
C LEU A 26 -5.63 -9.85 -9.46
N GLN A 27 -6.88 -10.31 -9.46
CA GLN A 27 -7.47 -11.02 -8.32
C GLN A 27 -7.96 -12.40 -8.78
N GLY A 28 -7.63 -13.40 -7.99
CA GLY A 28 -8.08 -14.78 -8.16
C GLY A 28 -8.36 -15.41 -6.81
N SER A 29 -8.94 -16.60 -6.83
CA SER A 29 -9.13 -17.43 -5.64
C SER A 29 -8.65 -18.83 -5.93
N ILE A 30 -8.43 -19.59 -4.86
CA ILE A 30 -7.86 -20.92 -4.89
C ILE A 30 -8.57 -21.76 -3.83
N LEU A 31 -8.81 -23.02 -4.14
CA LEU A 31 -9.33 -24.01 -3.19
C LEU A 31 -8.24 -24.38 -2.18
N ASP A 32 -8.65 -24.64 -0.93
CA ASP A 32 -7.74 -25.00 0.16
C ASP A 32 -6.86 -26.20 -0.20
N ASP A 33 -7.45 -27.24 -0.81
CA ASP A 33 -6.76 -28.46 -1.27
C ASP A 33 -5.66 -28.19 -2.31
N SER A 34 -5.73 -27.05 -3.00
CA SER A 34 -4.76 -26.66 -4.02
C SER A 34 -3.69 -25.71 -3.49
N CYS A 35 -3.81 -25.24 -2.25
CA CYS A 35 -2.95 -24.20 -1.66
C CYS A 35 -1.46 -24.59 -1.69
N GLU A 36 -1.14 -25.78 -1.20
CA GLU A 36 0.24 -26.27 -1.16
C GLU A 36 0.84 -26.41 -2.56
N GLN A 37 0.05 -26.87 -3.54
CA GLN A 37 0.49 -27.03 -4.92
C GLN A 37 0.78 -25.67 -5.57
N LEU A 38 -0.05 -24.65 -5.30
CA LEU A 38 0.19 -23.30 -5.78
C LEU A 38 1.46 -22.70 -5.14
N LEU A 39 1.61 -22.84 -3.82
CA LEU A 39 2.80 -22.36 -3.11
C LEU A 39 4.08 -22.98 -3.65
N HIS A 40 4.08 -24.29 -3.92
CA HIS A 40 5.23 -24.98 -4.51
C HIS A 40 5.57 -24.41 -5.91
N LYS A 41 4.56 -24.19 -6.76
CA LYS A 41 4.76 -23.57 -8.08
C LYS A 41 5.27 -22.15 -7.98
N LEU A 42 4.72 -21.33 -7.07
CA LEU A 42 5.16 -19.96 -6.85
C LEU A 42 6.62 -19.89 -6.38
N ARG A 43 7.07 -20.82 -5.52
CA ARG A 43 8.48 -20.90 -5.13
C ARG A 43 9.40 -21.14 -6.32
N GLY A 44 9.01 -22.06 -7.21
CA GLY A 44 9.76 -22.31 -8.44
C GLY A 44 9.74 -21.12 -9.42
N PHE A 45 8.61 -20.43 -9.56
CA PHE A 45 8.49 -19.26 -10.45
C PHE A 45 9.21 -18.01 -9.92
N CYS A 46 9.24 -17.82 -8.60
CA CYS A 46 9.84 -16.66 -7.96
C CYS A 46 11.31 -16.87 -7.55
N ASP A 47 11.92 -18.02 -7.88
CA ASP A 47 13.28 -18.40 -7.49
C ASP A 47 13.51 -18.38 -5.94
N ASN A 48 12.46 -18.69 -5.18
CA ASN A 48 12.41 -18.67 -3.72
C ASN A 48 12.39 -20.10 -3.14
N CYS A 49 13.11 -21.04 -3.76
CA CYS A 49 13.06 -22.45 -3.38
C CYS A 49 13.63 -22.74 -1.98
N ASP A 50 14.67 -21.99 -1.59
CA ASP A 50 15.40 -22.19 -0.33
C ASP A 50 14.91 -21.29 0.82
N SER A 51 14.03 -20.33 0.53
CA SER A 51 13.45 -19.45 1.55
C SER A 51 12.14 -20.02 2.10
N SER A 52 11.99 -20.01 3.41
CA SER A 52 10.70 -20.22 4.05
C SER A 52 9.71 -19.14 3.58
N PRO A 53 8.42 -19.44 3.37
CA PRO A 53 7.43 -18.41 3.08
C PRO A 53 7.50 -17.30 4.12
N GLU A 54 7.60 -16.06 3.66
CA GLU A 54 7.51 -14.91 4.55
C GLU A 54 6.10 -14.89 5.15
N THR A 55 6.02 -14.87 6.49
CA THR A 55 4.75 -14.69 7.18
C THR A 55 4.34 -13.24 7.04
N PHE A 56 3.08 -13.02 6.70
CA PHE A 56 2.51 -11.69 6.58
C PHE A 56 1.22 -11.64 7.38
N GLN A 57 1.25 -10.87 8.46
CA GLN A 57 0.11 -10.60 9.31
C GLN A 57 0.02 -9.08 9.54
N ASP A 58 -1.01 -8.48 8.96
CA ASP A 58 -1.32 -7.06 9.09
C ASP A 58 -2.69 -6.86 9.75
N HIS A 59 -2.76 -5.88 10.63
CA HIS A 59 -4.02 -5.33 11.13
C HIS A 59 -4.42 -4.11 10.28
N GLU A 60 -5.54 -4.19 9.57
CA GLU A 60 -6.10 -3.10 8.76
C GLU A 60 -7.35 -2.51 9.43
N MET A 61 -7.37 -1.19 9.62
CA MET A 61 -8.51 -0.41 10.10
C MET A 61 -9.02 0.49 8.98
N VAL A 62 -10.35 0.56 8.80
CA VAL A 62 -10.97 1.39 7.75
C VAL A 62 -11.77 2.51 8.40
N PHE A 63 -11.35 3.74 8.11
CA PHE A 63 -11.94 4.99 8.57
C PHE A 63 -12.78 5.58 7.45
N THR A 64 -14.02 5.96 7.72
CA THR A 64 -14.94 6.44 6.67
C THR A 64 -15.70 7.66 7.14
N ILE A 65 -15.48 8.77 6.44
CA ILE A 65 -16.26 9.99 6.65
C ILE A 65 -17.27 10.16 5.53
N ARG A 66 -18.47 10.61 5.88
CA ARG A 66 -19.51 11.01 4.92
C ARG A 66 -19.55 12.52 4.83
N ALA A 67 -19.19 13.06 3.68
CA ALA A 67 -19.33 14.48 3.42
C ALA A 67 -20.81 14.88 3.31
N PRO A 68 -21.17 16.16 3.59
CA PRO A 68 -22.56 16.65 3.53
C PRO A 68 -23.22 16.49 2.15
N ASN A 69 -22.44 16.45 1.08
CA ASN A 69 -22.88 16.19 -0.29
C ASN A 69 -23.19 14.71 -0.58
N GLY A 70 -23.08 13.83 0.43
CA GLY A 70 -23.32 12.39 0.31
C GLY A 70 -22.13 11.56 -0.18
N SER A 71 -20.98 12.18 -0.51
CA SER A 71 -19.78 11.42 -0.89
C SER A 71 -19.11 10.81 0.34
N ASN A 72 -18.80 9.51 0.29
CA ASN A 72 -18.02 8.85 1.34
C ASN A 72 -16.54 8.79 0.94
N THR A 73 -15.66 9.19 1.84
CA THR A 73 -14.21 9.04 1.68
C THR A 73 -13.71 8.04 2.72
N SER A 74 -13.00 7.01 2.26
CA SER A 74 -12.42 6.00 3.14
C SER A 74 -10.90 6.07 3.16
N LEU A 75 -10.31 6.01 4.34
CA LEU A 75 -8.88 5.83 4.57
C LEU A 75 -8.64 4.48 5.24
N ARG A 76 -7.53 3.83 4.91
CA ARG A 76 -7.11 2.57 5.50
C ARG A 76 -5.81 2.75 6.26
N VAL A 77 -5.79 2.33 7.50
CA VAL A 77 -4.58 2.32 8.33
C VAL A 77 -4.15 0.87 8.52
N ARG A 78 -2.93 0.54 8.11
CA ARG A 78 -2.34 -0.79 8.24
C ARG A 78 -1.18 -0.78 9.23
N LYS A 79 -1.09 -1.82 10.05
CA LYS A 79 0.05 -2.08 10.93
C LYS A 79 0.48 -3.53 10.81
N SER A 80 1.76 -3.74 10.52
CA SER A 80 2.36 -5.08 10.59
C SER A 80 2.41 -5.56 12.03
N MET A 81 1.91 -6.79 12.23
CA MET A 81 1.90 -7.52 13.50
C MET A 81 3.17 -8.34 13.68
N ASP A 82 3.79 -8.78 12.58
CA ASP A 82 5.04 -9.53 12.61
C ASP A 82 6.24 -8.63 12.94
N VAL A 83 6.24 -7.40 12.43
CA VAL A 83 7.32 -6.42 12.65
C VAL A 83 6.76 -5.19 13.34
N LEU A 84 6.69 -5.26 14.68
CA LEU A 84 6.12 -4.18 15.49
C LEU A 84 6.83 -2.83 15.34
N GLN A 85 8.12 -2.83 14.97
CA GLN A 85 8.90 -1.62 14.71
C GLN A 85 8.52 -0.91 13.40
N ASN A 86 7.83 -1.59 12.47
CA ASN A 86 7.40 -0.95 11.24
C ASN A 86 6.36 0.15 11.53
N PRO A 87 6.47 1.31 10.86
CA PRO A 87 5.51 2.41 11.03
C PRO A 87 4.10 2.00 10.60
N TYR A 88 3.12 2.81 10.99
CA TYR A 88 1.76 2.67 10.48
C TYR A 88 1.72 3.13 9.03
N HIS A 89 0.94 2.47 8.20
CA HIS A 89 0.73 2.86 6.81
C HIS A 89 -0.68 3.40 6.63
N LEU A 90 -0.78 4.67 6.26
CA LEU A 90 -2.05 5.29 5.87
C LEU A 90 -2.20 5.19 4.36
N ARG A 91 -3.34 4.72 3.89
CA ARG A 91 -3.63 4.53 2.48
C ARG A 91 -5.02 5.04 2.11
N TYR A 92 -5.08 5.86 1.07
CA TYR A 92 -6.30 6.16 0.33
C TYR A 92 -6.39 5.28 -0.91
N LEU A 93 -7.59 4.77 -1.18
CA LEU A 93 -7.89 3.99 -2.39
C LEU A 93 -9.06 4.65 -3.11
N GLY A 94 -8.82 5.09 -4.33
CA GLY A 94 -9.84 5.63 -5.21
C GLY A 94 -10.80 4.56 -5.73
N GLN A 95 -11.87 5.01 -6.38
CA GLN A 95 -12.77 4.13 -7.08
C GLN A 95 -12.03 3.36 -8.19
N GLN A 96 -12.46 2.12 -8.41
CA GLN A 96 -12.00 1.35 -9.56
C GLN A 96 -12.51 2.02 -10.83
N GLU A 97 -11.63 2.17 -11.81
CA GLU A 97 -12.00 2.69 -13.11
C GLU A 97 -12.78 1.61 -13.88
N LEU A 98 -14.08 1.47 -13.63
CA LEU A 98 -14.91 0.50 -14.31
C LEU A 98 -15.33 1.06 -15.68
N GLY A 99 -15.06 0.35 -16.79
CA GLY A 99 -15.65 0.71 -18.08
C GLY A 99 -14.86 0.39 -19.34
N ASP A 100 -13.54 0.20 -19.24
CA ASP A 100 -12.73 -0.13 -20.42
C ASP A 100 -12.63 -1.64 -20.62
N LYS A 101 -13.40 -2.17 -21.57
CA LYS A 101 -13.38 -3.60 -21.95
C LYS A 101 -12.05 -4.06 -22.54
N ASN A 102 -11.18 -3.14 -22.98
CA ASN A 102 -9.86 -3.48 -23.50
C ASN A 102 -8.82 -3.64 -22.39
N ARG A 103 -9.17 -3.35 -21.14
CA ARG A 103 -8.22 -3.34 -20.04
C ARG A 103 -8.20 -4.69 -19.31
N ALA A 104 -7.05 -5.36 -19.37
CA ALA A 104 -6.86 -6.71 -18.84
C ALA A 104 -6.76 -6.81 -17.31
N THR A 105 -6.80 -5.68 -16.59
CA THR A 105 -6.56 -5.62 -15.15
C THR A 105 -7.39 -4.51 -14.48
N ILE A 106 -7.64 -4.66 -13.19
CA ILE A 106 -8.32 -3.65 -12.37
C ILE A 106 -7.33 -2.52 -12.10
N VAL A 107 -7.78 -1.27 -12.28
CA VAL A 107 -6.95 -0.08 -12.09
C VAL A 107 -7.65 0.89 -11.17
N ARG A 108 -6.92 1.42 -10.18
CA ARG A 108 -7.42 2.44 -9.26
C ARG A 108 -6.30 3.36 -8.79
N ASN A 109 -6.68 4.58 -8.42
CA ASN A 109 -5.76 5.50 -7.75
C ASN A 109 -5.46 4.99 -6.34
N CYS A 110 -4.19 5.04 -5.95
CA CYS A 110 -3.76 4.82 -4.59
C CYS A 110 -2.84 5.96 -4.14
N ILE A 111 -2.95 6.31 -2.86
CA ILE A 111 -1.99 7.19 -2.20
C ILE A 111 -1.65 6.51 -0.89
N ASP A 112 -0.36 6.28 -0.65
CA ASP A 112 0.12 5.71 0.60
C ASP A 112 1.22 6.56 1.22
N CYS A 113 1.26 6.57 2.54
CA CYS A 113 2.35 7.17 3.30
C CYS A 113 2.61 6.40 4.60
N SER A 114 3.85 6.48 5.06
CA SER A 114 4.23 6.00 6.39
C SER A 114 3.89 7.07 7.42
N THR A 115 3.37 6.65 8.57
CA THR A 115 2.85 7.51 9.63
C THR A 115 3.33 7.04 11.00
N SER A 116 3.27 7.94 11.96
CA SER A 116 3.54 7.67 13.37
C SER A 116 2.40 6.89 14.03
N SER A 117 2.63 6.42 15.25
CA SER A 117 1.69 5.58 16.00
C SER A 117 0.43 6.31 16.47
N ASP A 118 0.40 7.64 16.43
CA ASP A 118 -0.73 8.50 16.77
C ASP A 118 -1.72 8.69 15.61
N CYS A 119 -1.45 8.11 14.42
CA CYS A 119 -2.30 8.25 13.24
C CYS A 119 -3.77 7.91 13.50
N VAL A 120 -4.05 6.88 14.31
CA VAL A 120 -5.43 6.48 14.65
C VAL A 120 -6.15 7.58 15.43
N SER A 121 -5.53 8.10 16.49
CA SER A 121 -6.11 9.19 17.29
C SER A 121 -6.30 10.45 16.45
N PHE A 122 -5.32 10.79 15.61
CA PHE A 122 -5.40 11.92 14.69
C PHE A 122 -6.61 11.80 13.75
N LEU A 123 -6.86 10.63 13.16
CA LEU A 123 -8.02 10.43 12.28
C LEU A 123 -9.35 10.58 13.02
N GLN A 124 -9.44 10.06 14.25
CA GLN A 124 -10.64 10.22 15.08
C GLN A 124 -10.89 11.70 15.43
N GLU A 125 -9.84 12.46 15.76
CA GLU A 125 -9.94 13.90 16.02
C GLU A 125 -10.37 14.69 14.77
N MET A 126 -9.97 14.22 13.58
CA MET A 126 -10.40 14.79 12.29
C MET A 126 -11.85 14.46 11.93
N GLY A 127 -12.54 13.63 12.71
CA GLY A 127 -13.94 13.26 12.51
C GLY A 127 -14.18 12.14 11.49
N PHE A 128 -13.16 11.32 11.24
CA PHE A 128 -13.29 10.09 10.46
C PHE A 128 -13.98 8.95 11.21
#